data_AF-A0A2B4RFE6-F1
#
_entry.id   AF-A0A2B4RFE6-F1
#
_cell.length_a   1.000
_cell.length_b   1.000
_cell.length_c   1.000
_cell.angle_alpha   90.00
_cell.angle_beta   90.00
_cell.angle_gamma   90.00
#
_symmetry.space_group_name_H-M   'P 1'
#
loop_
_entity.id
_entity.type
_entity.pdbx_description
1 polymer ?
#
loop_
_entity_poly.entity_id
_entity_poly.type
_entity_poly.pdbx_seq_one_letter_code
_entity_poly.pdbx_strand_id
1 'polypeptide(L)'
;MFHINSFGEEKAQLLCGDCPRQITKDRLKQWLSCRKGMAKDGSAHSDATKAELAQRTNNVQQANMELLELIKNVKSNSGFFTLLSSEKAQQEKPEIISPIKVHPVSLYDIQDRARRIKDKLIVTDQERDKIKQTKKLQSKCQEWFEHRRIRITASQCKRALLKPITSPTKAIRDILNYNNPYASKCMTQGLEDEASILKMYEEKLCCKAMDSGFVISQSHPFLEASPDGEVDGGLVEIKRIFSNGISLEEAVRSRCICKYCSDGLVINPSHKFFYQVQLQMFCTGVFMDRPCFITS
;
A
#
# COMPACT_ATOMS: atom_id res chain seq x y z
N MET A 1 -9.02 29.62 13.27
CA MET A 1 -8.39 28.78 12.22
C MET A 1 -9.22 27.52 12.12
N PHE A 2 -9.91 27.35 10.99
CA PHE A 2 -10.99 26.38 10.82
C PHE A 2 -10.49 24.93 10.87
N HIS A 3 -11.09 24.14 11.76
CA HIS A 3 -11.15 22.68 11.66
C HIS A 3 -12.02 22.30 10.47
N ILE A 4 -11.46 21.55 9.53
CA ILE A 4 -12.21 20.91 8.44
C ILE A 4 -12.87 19.66 9.02
N ASN A 5 -14.19 19.60 8.88
CA ASN A 5 -15.08 18.64 9.50
C ASN A 5 -15.20 17.39 8.60
N SER A 6 -14.85 16.21 9.11
CA SER A 6 -14.77 14.91 8.38
C SER A 6 -16.09 14.39 7.81
N PHE A 7 -17.20 15.08 8.07
CA PHE A 7 -18.55 14.70 7.63
C PHE A 7 -18.82 15.00 6.14
N GLY A 8 -18.02 15.86 5.50
CA GLY A 8 -18.18 16.22 4.08
C GLY A 8 -17.68 15.15 3.11
N GLU A 9 -16.56 14.49 3.44
CA GLU A 9 -15.92 13.49 2.57
C GLU A 9 -16.69 12.16 2.53
N GLU A 10 -17.28 11.73 3.65
CA GLU A 10 -18.11 10.52 3.68
C GLU A 10 -19.40 10.67 2.84
N LYS A 11 -19.97 11.88 2.76
CA LYS A 11 -21.15 12.15 1.91
C LYS A 11 -20.85 12.03 0.41
N ALA A 12 -19.63 12.37 -0.02
CA ALA A 12 -19.22 12.31 -1.42
C ALA A 12 -18.95 10.87 -1.89
N GLN A 13 -18.38 10.02 -1.03
CA GLN A 13 -18.10 8.61 -1.36
C GLN A 13 -19.38 7.77 -1.56
N LEU A 14 -20.45 8.08 -0.81
CA LEU A 14 -21.70 7.33 -0.85
C LEU A 14 -22.60 7.65 -2.07
N LEU A 15 -22.44 8.81 -2.71
CA LEU A 15 -23.14 9.15 -3.96
C LEU A 15 -22.53 8.45 -5.19
N CYS A 16 -21.31 7.93 -5.07
CA CYS A 16 -20.59 7.23 -6.15
C CYS A 16 -20.86 5.71 -6.19
N GLY A 17 -21.74 5.18 -5.32
CA GLY A 17 -22.16 3.77 -5.35
C GLY A 17 -21.22 2.77 -4.66
N ASP A 18 -20.16 3.23 -3.98
CA ASP A 18 -19.29 2.37 -3.20
C ASP A 18 -19.89 2.08 -1.83
N CYS A 19 -20.54 0.91 -1.70
CA CYS A 19 -21.10 0.45 -0.44
C CYS A 19 -20.03 -0.31 0.38
N PRO A 20 -19.79 0.02 1.67
CA PRO A 20 -18.85 -0.72 2.49
C PRO A 20 -19.31 -2.17 2.70
N ARG A 21 -18.38 -3.13 2.59
CA ARG A 21 -18.66 -4.58 2.60
C ARG A 21 -19.19 -5.16 3.93
N GLN A 22 -19.37 -4.37 4.97
CA GLN A 22 -19.96 -4.81 6.25
C GLN A 22 -20.87 -3.73 6.83
N ILE A 23 -22.17 -3.89 6.57
CA ILE A 23 -23.22 -3.10 7.22
C ILE A 23 -23.71 -3.90 8.43
N THR A 24 -23.51 -3.36 9.63
CA THR A 24 -24.08 -3.93 10.86
C THR A 24 -25.51 -3.42 11.07
N LYS A 25 -26.32 -4.19 11.80
CA LYS A 25 -27.72 -3.83 12.12
C LYS A 25 -27.83 -2.46 12.81
N ASP A 26 -26.83 -2.08 13.61
CA ASP A 26 -26.79 -0.78 14.29
C ASP A 26 -26.40 0.37 13.35
N ARG A 27 -25.50 0.14 12.38
CA ARG A 27 -25.23 1.12 11.30
C ARG A 27 -26.44 1.30 10.39
N LEU A 28 -27.21 0.24 10.16
CA LEU A 28 -28.47 0.31 9.40
C LEU A 28 -29.54 1.13 10.15
N LYS A 29 -29.62 1.00 11.48
CA LYS A 29 -30.50 1.84 12.32
C LYS A 29 -30.10 3.31 12.33
N GLN A 30 -28.81 3.60 12.39
CA GLN A 30 -28.27 4.97 12.32
C GLN A 30 -28.49 5.60 10.92
N TRP A 31 -28.45 4.78 9.86
CA TRP A 31 -28.82 5.18 8.50
C TRP A 31 -30.32 5.48 8.38
N LEU A 32 -31.19 4.68 9.01
CA LEU A 32 -32.64 4.89 9.04
C LEU A 32 -33.04 6.12 9.88
N SER A 33 -32.30 6.47 10.95
CA SER A 33 -32.58 7.67 11.74
C SER A 33 -32.27 8.98 11.00
N CYS A 34 -31.49 8.94 9.91
CA CYS A 34 -31.17 10.11 9.10
C CYS A 34 -32.14 10.35 7.94
N ARG A 35 -33.20 9.53 7.76
CA ARG A 35 -34.27 9.83 6.80
C ARG A 35 -35.55 10.24 7.53
N LYS A 36 -35.87 11.54 7.35
CA LYS A 36 -37.05 12.33 7.76
C LYS A 36 -36.99 12.97 9.16
N GLY A 37 -36.55 14.23 9.17
CA GLY A 37 -37.24 15.32 9.86
C GLY A 37 -37.14 15.42 11.38
N MET A 38 -35.94 15.59 11.94
CA MET A 38 -35.79 16.08 13.33
C MET A 38 -34.80 17.24 13.42
N ALA A 39 -35.14 18.25 14.22
CA ALA A 39 -34.27 19.37 14.58
C ALA A 39 -33.21 18.94 15.61
N LYS A 40 -32.16 19.76 15.76
CA LYS A 40 -30.90 19.43 16.45
C LYS A 40 -30.96 19.29 17.98
N ASP A 41 -32.11 19.45 18.60
CA ASP A 41 -32.31 19.35 20.06
C ASP A 41 -33.16 18.14 20.48
N GLY A 42 -33.51 17.25 19.56
CA GLY A 42 -34.06 15.94 19.91
C GLY A 42 -35.54 15.92 20.31
N SER A 43 -36.29 17.00 20.06
CA SER A 43 -37.75 16.97 20.15
C SER A 43 -38.41 17.24 18.80
N ALA A 44 -39.39 16.42 18.44
CA ALA A 44 -40.50 16.85 17.59
C ALA A 44 -41.71 15.93 17.84
N HIS A 45 -42.74 16.52 18.43
CA HIS A 45 -44.11 16.14 18.13
C HIS A 45 -44.30 16.31 16.61
N SER A 46 -44.81 15.28 15.92
CA SER A 46 -45.43 15.50 14.62
C SER A 46 -46.92 15.23 14.78
N ASP A 47 -47.70 16.28 14.99
CA ASP A 47 -49.16 16.26 14.82
C ASP A 47 -49.50 16.20 13.32
N ALA A 48 -49.00 15.17 12.64
CA ALA A 48 -49.50 14.82 11.33
C ALA A 48 -50.76 13.97 11.55
N THR A 49 -51.91 14.49 11.18
CA THR A 49 -53.16 13.74 11.25
C THR A 49 -53.08 12.51 10.34
N LYS A 50 -53.82 11.45 10.70
CA LYS A 50 -53.87 10.19 9.95
C LYS A 50 -54.15 10.39 8.45
N ALA A 51 -54.87 11.46 8.10
CA ALA A 51 -55.15 11.86 6.72
C ALA A 51 -53.89 12.33 5.96
N GLU A 52 -53.02 13.13 6.59
CA GLU A 52 -51.79 13.63 5.97
C GLU A 52 -50.74 12.52 5.76
N LEU A 53 -50.71 11.55 6.67
CA LEU A 53 -49.90 10.33 6.52
C LEU A 53 -50.43 9.44 5.38
N ALA A 54 -51.74 9.29 5.24
CA ALA A 54 -52.34 8.55 4.13
C ALA A 54 -52.07 9.24 2.77
N GLN A 55 -52.18 10.57 2.71
CA GLN A 55 -51.93 11.36 1.51
C GLN A 55 -50.46 11.30 1.08
N ARG A 56 -49.52 11.33 2.03
CA ARG A 56 -48.09 11.09 1.76
C ARG A 56 -47.80 9.69 1.27
N THR A 57 -48.54 8.68 1.75
CA THR A 57 -48.38 7.30 1.32
C THR A 57 -48.89 7.11 -0.11
N ASN A 58 -50.03 7.70 -0.44
CA ASN A 58 -50.58 7.71 -1.81
C ASN A 58 -49.65 8.43 -2.79
N ASN A 59 -49.08 9.59 -2.42
CA ASN A 59 -48.14 10.31 -3.28
C ASN A 59 -46.85 9.50 -3.54
N VAL A 60 -46.36 8.74 -2.56
CA VAL A 60 -45.20 7.86 -2.74
C VAL A 60 -45.53 6.66 -3.62
N GLN A 61 -46.72 6.07 -3.46
CA GLN A 61 -47.17 4.97 -4.32
C GLN A 61 -47.33 5.42 -5.77
N GLN A 62 -47.91 6.61 -6.00
CA GLN A 62 -48.05 7.19 -7.33
C GLN A 62 -46.68 7.46 -7.99
N ALA A 63 -45.75 8.07 -7.26
CA ALA A 63 -44.39 8.31 -7.76
C ALA A 63 -43.62 7.01 -8.07
N ASN A 64 -43.85 5.95 -7.29
CA ASN A 64 -43.25 4.64 -7.55
C ASN A 64 -43.86 3.98 -8.81
N MET A 65 -45.15 4.15 -9.07
CA MET A 65 -45.81 3.64 -10.28
C MET A 65 -45.31 4.33 -11.54
N GLU A 66 -45.14 5.65 -11.51
CA GLU A 66 -44.59 6.42 -12.64
C GLU A 66 -43.13 6.02 -12.94
N LEU A 67 -42.32 5.81 -11.89
CA LEU A 67 -40.94 5.32 -12.04
C LEU A 67 -40.89 3.91 -12.64
N LEU A 68 -41.80 3.02 -12.23
CA LEU A 68 -41.91 1.66 -12.77
C LEU A 68 -42.28 1.64 -14.26
N GLU A 69 -43.18 2.53 -14.69
CA GLU A 69 -43.58 2.65 -16.09
C GLU A 69 -42.44 3.13 -16.98
N LEU A 70 -41.67 4.12 -16.50
CA LEU A 70 -40.43 4.57 -17.15
C LEU A 70 -39.38 3.45 -17.26
N ILE A 71 -39.17 2.67 -16.19
CA ILE A 71 -38.21 1.55 -16.18
C ILE A 71 -38.65 0.43 -17.13
N LYS A 72 -39.96 0.14 -17.22
CA LYS A 72 -40.53 -0.87 -18.12
C LYS A 72 -40.25 -0.53 -19.59
N ASN A 73 -40.36 0.74 -19.97
CA ASN A 73 -40.11 1.21 -21.34
C ASN A 73 -38.63 1.21 -21.74
N VAL A 74 -37.71 1.31 -20.77
CA VAL A 74 -36.25 1.39 -21.04
C VAL A 74 -35.56 0.03 -20.89
N LYS A 75 -35.91 -0.77 -19.87
CA LYS A 75 -35.29 -2.08 -19.61
C LYS A 75 -36.12 -2.94 -18.66
N SER A 76 -37.03 -3.74 -19.20
CA SER A 76 -37.95 -4.61 -18.46
C SER A 76 -37.28 -5.65 -17.56
N ASN A 77 -36.02 -6.04 -17.84
CA ASN A 77 -35.27 -7.06 -17.08
C ASN A 77 -34.30 -6.49 -16.01
N SER A 78 -34.58 -5.31 -15.46
CA SER A 78 -33.77 -4.79 -14.34
C SER A 78 -34.25 -5.37 -13.01
N GLY A 79 -33.33 -5.82 -12.15
CA GLY A 79 -33.69 -6.37 -10.83
C GLY A 79 -34.42 -5.39 -9.90
N PHE A 80 -34.33 -4.09 -10.21
CA PHE A 80 -35.08 -3.03 -9.53
C PHE A 80 -36.58 -3.06 -9.86
N PHE A 81 -36.96 -3.42 -11.10
CA PHE A 81 -38.35 -3.57 -11.51
C PHE A 81 -39.04 -4.69 -10.72
N THR A 82 -38.38 -5.85 -10.59
CA THR A 82 -38.88 -7.00 -9.81
C THR A 82 -39.07 -6.68 -8.33
N LEU A 83 -38.24 -5.79 -7.77
CA LEU A 83 -38.29 -5.43 -6.35
C LEU A 83 -39.45 -4.47 -6.01
N LEU A 84 -39.86 -3.65 -7.00
CA LEU A 84 -40.84 -2.58 -6.83
C LEU A 84 -42.22 -2.95 -7.38
N SER A 85 -42.31 -3.86 -8.35
CA SER A 85 -43.57 -4.36 -8.88
C SER A 85 -44.29 -5.26 -7.87
N SER A 86 -45.59 -5.06 -7.68
CA SER A 86 -46.45 -5.87 -6.80
C SER A 86 -46.90 -7.20 -7.44
N GLU A 87 -46.51 -7.45 -8.69
CA GLU A 87 -46.81 -8.69 -9.41
C GLU A 87 -45.98 -9.85 -8.83
N LYS A 88 -46.68 -10.86 -8.30
CA LYS A 88 -46.04 -12.11 -7.89
C LYS A 88 -45.58 -12.86 -9.13
N ALA A 89 -44.29 -12.78 -9.47
CA ALA A 89 -43.71 -13.61 -10.51
C ALA A 89 -43.93 -15.10 -10.18
N GLN A 90 -44.53 -15.84 -11.12
CA GLN A 90 -44.64 -17.29 -11.04
C GLN A 90 -43.22 -17.87 -10.93
N GLN A 91 -42.94 -18.56 -9.83
CA GLN A 91 -41.67 -19.22 -9.58
C GLN A 91 -41.55 -20.47 -10.48
N GLU A 92 -40.95 -20.33 -11.65
CA GLU A 92 -40.09 -21.42 -12.11
C GLU A 92 -38.83 -21.38 -11.25
N LYS A 93 -38.71 -22.37 -10.36
CA LYS A 93 -37.59 -22.52 -9.45
C LYS A 93 -36.33 -22.73 -10.30
N PRO A 94 -35.43 -21.74 -10.45
CA PRO A 94 -34.17 -22.02 -11.10
C PRO A 94 -33.45 -23.00 -10.18
N GLU A 95 -32.95 -24.09 -10.74
CA GLU A 95 -32.04 -24.97 -10.03
C GLU A 95 -30.92 -24.10 -9.48
N ILE A 96 -30.91 -23.87 -8.15
CA ILE A 96 -29.85 -23.15 -7.48
C ILE A 96 -28.65 -24.08 -7.55
N ILE A 97 -27.91 -24.01 -8.65
CA ILE A 97 -26.54 -24.51 -8.70
C ILE A 97 -25.82 -23.65 -7.67
N SER A 98 -25.57 -24.24 -6.50
CA SER A 98 -24.70 -23.64 -5.49
C SER A 98 -23.45 -23.13 -6.22
N PRO A 99 -22.92 -21.93 -5.91
CA PRO A 99 -21.65 -21.50 -6.46
C PRO A 99 -20.69 -22.67 -6.36
N ILE A 100 -20.07 -23.08 -7.48
CA ILE A 100 -19.10 -24.18 -7.48
C ILE A 100 -18.24 -23.97 -6.24
N LYS A 101 -18.34 -24.89 -5.27
CA LYS A 101 -17.44 -24.87 -4.11
C LYS A 101 -16.07 -25.07 -4.73
N VAL A 102 -15.37 -23.98 -5.00
CA VAL A 102 -13.99 -24.03 -5.45
C VAL A 102 -13.29 -24.71 -4.29
N HIS A 103 -13.02 -26.01 -4.45
CA HIS A 103 -12.28 -26.76 -3.47
C HIS A 103 -11.00 -25.98 -3.17
N PRO A 104 -10.61 -25.85 -1.89
CA PRO A 104 -9.36 -25.20 -1.57
C PRO A 104 -8.26 -25.83 -2.43
N VAL A 105 -7.49 -24.96 -3.10
CA VAL A 105 -6.42 -25.34 -4.02
C VAL A 105 -5.55 -26.38 -3.34
N SER A 106 -5.27 -27.50 -4.01
CA SER A 106 -4.51 -28.59 -3.39
C SER A 106 -3.12 -28.10 -2.96
N LEU A 107 -2.52 -28.76 -1.95
CA LEU A 107 -1.14 -28.43 -1.56
C LEU A 107 -0.17 -28.56 -2.74
N TYR A 108 -0.39 -29.56 -3.60
CA TYR A 108 0.37 -29.75 -4.82
C TYR A 108 0.25 -28.53 -5.75
N ASP A 109 -0.96 -28.07 -6.04
CA ASP A 109 -1.20 -26.91 -6.90
C ASP A 109 -0.61 -25.63 -6.31
N ILE A 110 -0.65 -25.46 -4.98
CA ILE A 110 -0.01 -24.32 -4.30
C ILE A 110 1.50 -24.37 -4.49
N GLN A 111 2.11 -25.54 -4.25
CA GLN A 111 3.56 -25.73 -4.42
C GLN A 111 4.00 -25.54 -5.87
N ASP A 112 3.22 -26.07 -6.80
CA ASP A 112 3.45 -25.99 -8.24
C ASP A 112 3.31 -24.54 -8.77
N ARG A 113 2.32 -23.79 -8.27
CA ARG A 113 2.22 -22.34 -8.51
C ARG A 113 3.42 -21.59 -7.94
N ALA A 114 3.84 -21.89 -6.72
CA ALA A 114 5.00 -21.25 -6.10
C ALA A 114 6.29 -21.55 -6.88
N ARG A 115 6.48 -22.79 -7.35
CA ARG A 115 7.61 -23.19 -8.20
C ARG A 115 7.65 -22.37 -9.48
N ARG A 116 6.53 -22.31 -10.22
CA ARG A 116 6.44 -21.49 -11.45
C ARG A 116 6.74 -20.01 -11.21
N ILE A 117 6.31 -19.45 -10.08
CA ILE A 117 6.64 -18.06 -9.73
C ILE A 117 8.13 -17.92 -9.48
N LYS A 118 8.74 -18.86 -8.73
CA LYS A 118 10.18 -18.86 -8.45
C LYS A 118 11.01 -18.96 -9.73
N ASP A 119 10.60 -19.82 -10.66
CA ASP A 119 11.28 -20.00 -11.95
C ASP A 119 11.30 -18.70 -12.77
N LYS A 120 10.22 -17.90 -12.70
CA LYS A 120 10.13 -16.58 -13.35
C LYS A 120 11.00 -15.49 -12.71
N LEU A 121 11.52 -15.72 -11.50
CA LEU A 121 12.43 -14.77 -10.84
C LEU A 121 13.87 -14.97 -11.26
N ILE A 122 14.20 -16.17 -11.78
CA ILE A 122 15.53 -16.51 -12.26
C ILE A 122 15.87 -15.61 -13.44
N VAL A 123 17.05 -15.03 -13.39
CA VAL A 123 17.64 -14.20 -14.44
C VAL A 123 19.03 -14.75 -14.73
N THR A 124 19.39 -14.79 -16.01
CA THR A 124 20.73 -15.11 -16.48
C THR A 124 21.71 -14.01 -16.09
N ASP A 125 23.01 -14.30 -16.13
CA ASP A 125 24.03 -13.28 -15.83
C ASP A 125 24.02 -12.14 -16.86
N GLN A 126 23.74 -12.44 -18.13
CA GLN A 126 23.56 -11.43 -19.17
C GLN A 126 22.37 -10.50 -18.88
N GLU A 127 21.22 -11.05 -18.47
CA GLU A 127 20.06 -10.24 -18.07
C GLU A 127 20.37 -9.41 -16.82
N ARG A 128 21.08 -9.98 -15.85
CA ARG A 128 21.49 -9.28 -14.63
C ARG A 128 22.37 -8.08 -14.96
N ASP A 129 23.34 -8.24 -15.84
CA ASP A 129 24.22 -7.15 -16.27
C ASP A 129 23.46 -6.07 -17.03
N LYS A 130 22.51 -6.47 -17.89
CA LYS A 130 21.62 -5.53 -18.58
C LYS A 130 20.79 -4.71 -17.58
N ILE A 131 20.13 -5.39 -16.63
CA ILE A 131 19.31 -4.75 -15.60
C ILE A 131 20.16 -3.81 -14.72
N LYS A 132 21.39 -4.22 -14.39
CA LYS A 132 22.33 -3.39 -13.63
C LYS A 132 22.61 -2.07 -14.34
N GLN A 133 22.77 -2.08 -15.67
CA GLN A 133 23.08 -0.91 -16.48
C GLN A 133 21.88 0.01 -16.79
N THR A 134 20.62 -0.47 -16.69
CA THR A 134 19.42 0.32 -17.00
C THR A 134 19.20 1.51 -16.03
N LYS A 135 19.94 1.58 -14.92
CA LYS A 135 19.65 2.40 -13.73
C LYS A 135 20.13 3.87 -13.76
N LYS A 136 20.37 4.50 -14.92
CA LYS A 136 20.79 5.93 -14.94
C LYS A 136 19.76 6.90 -14.33
N LEU A 137 18.52 6.47 -14.07
CA LEU A 137 17.47 7.29 -13.43
C LEU A 137 16.56 6.42 -12.54
N GLN A 138 17.00 6.15 -11.30
CA GLN A 138 16.33 5.28 -10.31
C GLN A 138 14.80 5.43 -10.20
N SER A 139 14.24 6.62 -10.45
CA SER A 139 12.81 6.92 -10.25
C SER A 139 12.00 7.13 -11.53
N LYS A 140 12.63 7.19 -12.72
CA LYS A 140 11.95 7.50 -13.99
C LYS A 140 11.81 6.30 -14.94
N CYS A 141 12.40 5.16 -14.58
CA CYS A 141 12.39 3.95 -15.39
C CYS A 141 11.31 2.98 -14.89
N GLN A 142 10.31 2.70 -15.72
CA GLN A 142 9.24 1.74 -15.42
C GLN A 142 9.79 0.33 -15.13
N GLU A 143 10.81 -0.09 -15.87
CA GLU A 143 11.47 -1.39 -15.73
C GLU A 143 12.06 -1.57 -14.32
N TRP A 144 12.62 -0.51 -13.73
CA TRP A 144 13.13 -0.53 -12.35
C TRP A 144 12.03 -0.86 -11.33
N PHE A 145 10.84 -0.27 -11.49
CA PHE A 145 9.70 -0.59 -10.62
C PHE A 145 9.22 -2.03 -10.82
N GLU A 146 9.21 -2.52 -12.06
CA GLU A 146 8.78 -3.89 -12.38
C GLU A 146 9.70 -4.94 -11.74
N HIS A 147 11.01 -4.75 -11.81
CA HIS A 147 11.96 -5.66 -11.16
C HIS A 147 11.84 -5.66 -9.64
N ARG A 148 11.43 -4.55 -9.01
CA ARG A 148 11.24 -4.43 -7.56
C ARG A 148 9.92 -5.00 -7.07
N ARG A 149 8.86 -4.96 -7.89
CA ARG A 149 7.52 -5.49 -7.53
C ARG A 149 7.46 -7.00 -7.38
N ILE A 150 8.53 -7.71 -7.77
CA ILE A 150 8.61 -9.17 -7.69
C ILE A 150 9.77 -9.64 -6.79
N ARG A 151 10.49 -8.72 -6.13
CA ARG A 151 11.67 -9.03 -5.31
C ARG A 151 11.59 -8.39 -3.94
N ILE A 152 12.29 -8.97 -2.97
CA ILE A 152 12.56 -8.36 -1.68
C ILE A 152 13.74 -7.42 -1.87
N THR A 153 13.48 -6.12 -1.71
CA THR A 153 14.49 -5.07 -1.85
C THR A 153 15.21 -4.85 -0.52
N ALA A 154 16.47 -4.40 -0.57
CA ALA A 154 17.29 -4.16 0.62
C ALA A 154 16.60 -3.27 1.67
N SER A 155 15.96 -2.18 1.25
CA SER A 155 15.25 -1.27 2.18
C SER A 155 14.06 -1.93 2.88
N GLN A 156 13.51 -3.01 2.32
CA GLN A 156 12.40 -3.80 2.87
C GLN A 156 12.88 -5.12 3.51
N CYS A 157 14.18 -5.39 3.59
CA CYS A 157 14.72 -6.66 4.10
C CYS A 157 14.22 -6.98 5.52
N LYS A 158 14.29 -6.00 6.44
CA LYS A 158 13.79 -6.19 7.81
C LYS A 158 12.29 -6.49 7.83
N ARG A 159 11.50 -5.94 6.88
CA ARG A 159 10.05 -6.16 6.80
C ARG A 159 9.70 -7.59 6.40
N ALA A 160 10.58 -8.26 5.68
CA ALA A 160 10.44 -9.67 5.29
C ALA A 160 10.67 -10.65 6.45
N LEU A 161 11.33 -10.21 7.53
CA LEU A 161 11.56 -11.02 8.72
C LEU A 161 10.33 -11.02 9.63
N LEU A 162 9.41 -11.94 9.34
CA LEU A 162 8.16 -12.10 10.08
C LEU A 162 8.27 -13.21 11.12
N LYS A 163 7.59 -13.01 12.26
CA LYS A 163 7.36 -14.10 13.22
C LYS A 163 6.40 -15.12 12.59
N PRO A 164 6.53 -16.44 12.88
CA PRO A 164 5.65 -17.46 12.31
C PRO A 164 4.15 -17.21 12.53
N ILE A 165 3.80 -16.59 13.65
CA ILE A 165 2.41 -16.27 14.03
C ILE A 165 1.86 -15.00 13.38
N THR A 166 2.68 -14.24 12.64
CA THR A 166 2.27 -12.97 12.03
C THR A 166 1.78 -13.21 10.61
N SER A 167 0.57 -12.75 10.29
CA SER A 167 0.06 -12.79 8.92
C SER A 167 0.99 -12.03 7.95
N PRO A 168 1.39 -12.64 6.83
CA PRO A 168 2.30 -12.01 5.88
C PRO A 168 1.60 -10.97 4.97
N THR A 169 0.27 -10.90 4.97
CA THR A 169 -0.50 -10.12 4.00
C THR A 169 -0.11 -8.65 3.92
N LYS A 170 0.10 -7.98 5.07
CA LYS A 170 0.53 -6.57 5.07
C LYS A 170 1.98 -6.44 4.62
N ALA A 171 2.86 -7.31 5.10
CA ALA A 171 4.28 -7.29 4.74
C ALA A 171 4.50 -7.55 3.25
N ILE A 172 3.80 -8.52 2.66
CA ILE A 172 3.86 -8.81 1.21
C ILE A 172 3.45 -7.57 0.41
N ARG A 173 2.35 -6.90 0.79
CA ARG A 173 1.92 -5.66 0.11
C ARG A 173 2.96 -4.55 0.22
N ASP A 174 3.59 -4.40 1.38
CA ASP A 174 4.64 -3.40 1.61
C ASP A 174 5.92 -3.73 0.84
N ILE A 175 6.32 -5.01 0.78
CA ILE A 175 7.57 -5.46 0.15
C ILE A 175 7.45 -5.42 -1.38
N LEU A 176 6.35 -5.94 -1.94
CA LEU A 176 6.12 -6.02 -3.37
C LEU A 176 5.51 -4.75 -3.97
N ASN A 177 5.46 -3.67 -3.18
CA ASN A 177 5.02 -2.34 -3.60
C ASN A 177 3.61 -2.34 -4.24
N TYR A 178 2.67 -3.07 -3.61
CA TYR A 178 1.25 -3.12 -4.03
C TYR A 178 0.39 -2.03 -3.41
N ASN A 179 0.94 -1.27 -2.47
CA ASN A 179 0.27 -0.08 -1.93
C ASN A 179 0.50 1.11 -2.87
N ASN A 180 -0.38 2.12 -2.78
CA ASN A 180 -0.19 3.36 -3.51
C ASN A 180 1.15 4.02 -3.14
N PRO A 181 1.86 4.63 -4.10
CA PRO A 181 3.08 5.37 -3.83
C PRO A 181 2.81 6.47 -2.80
N TYR A 182 3.66 6.54 -1.77
CA TYR A 182 3.63 7.61 -0.78
C TYR A 182 4.96 8.35 -0.82
N ALA A 183 4.89 9.67 -1.01
CA ALA A 183 6.05 10.56 -0.95
C ALA A 183 5.77 11.63 0.11
N SER A 184 6.52 11.59 1.21
CA SER A 184 6.51 12.68 2.20
C SER A 184 7.47 13.80 1.78
N LYS A 185 7.28 15.01 2.32
CA LYS A 185 8.22 16.12 2.12
C LYS A 185 9.67 15.75 2.44
N CYS A 186 9.90 15.02 3.54
CA CYS A 186 11.22 14.55 3.93
C CYS A 186 11.81 13.53 2.94
N MET A 187 10.96 12.70 2.30
CA MET A 187 11.42 11.76 1.28
C MET A 187 11.82 12.49 0.00
N THR A 188 11.01 13.45 -0.45
CA THR A 188 11.32 14.26 -1.63
C THR A 188 12.61 15.05 -1.42
N GLN A 189 12.74 15.73 -0.28
CA GLN A 189 13.97 16.46 0.06
C GLN A 189 15.19 15.53 0.15
N GLY A 190 15.03 14.33 0.70
CA GLY A 190 16.09 13.34 0.74
C GLY A 190 16.63 12.95 -0.64
N LEU A 191 15.74 12.84 -1.64
CA LEU A 191 16.13 12.58 -3.03
C LEU A 191 16.84 13.78 -3.68
N GLU A 192 16.40 15.00 -3.38
CA GLU A 192 17.04 16.23 -3.89
C GLU A 192 18.44 16.42 -3.30
N ASP A 193 18.62 16.06 -2.03
CA ASP A 193 19.88 16.25 -1.31
C ASP A 193 20.90 15.14 -1.58
N GLU A 194 20.48 14.00 -2.11
CA GLU A 194 21.30 12.78 -2.26
C GLU A 194 22.62 13.05 -3.01
N ALA A 195 22.54 13.71 -4.17
CA ALA A 195 23.71 14.03 -4.99
C ALA A 195 24.68 14.98 -4.27
N SER A 196 24.16 15.94 -3.50
CA SER A 196 24.99 16.87 -2.71
C SER A 196 25.69 16.13 -1.56
N ILE A 197 24.98 15.24 -0.88
CA ILE A 197 25.53 14.43 0.20
C ILE A 197 26.61 13.47 -0.32
N LEU A 198 26.38 12.85 -1.49
CA LEU A 198 27.38 12.01 -2.13
C LEU A 198 28.63 12.82 -2.49
N LYS A 199 28.48 14.03 -3.01
CA LYS A 199 29.64 14.89 -3.31
C LYS A 199 30.44 15.24 -2.05
N MET A 200 29.76 15.59 -0.95
CA MET A 200 30.42 15.84 0.34
C MET A 200 31.16 14.59 0.85
N TYR A 201 30.63 13.39 0.59
CA TYR A 201 31.33 12.14 0.89
C TYR A 201 32.67 12.04 0.19
N GLU A 202 32.63 12.19 -1.13
CA GLU A 202 33.75 12.00 -2.03
C GLU A 202 34.88 12.95 -1.68
N GLU A 203 34.53 14.20 -1.38
CA GLU A 203 35.46 15.23 -0.93
C GLU A 203 36.06 14.91 0.45
N LYS A 204 35.24 14.47 1.41
CA LYS A 204 35.68 14.20 2.78
C LYS A 204 36.58 12.96 2.88
N LEU A 205 36.31 11.93 2.09
CA LEU A 205 37.09 10.69 2.08
C LEU A 205 38.10 10.61 0.93
N CYS A 206 38.24 11.67 0.13
CA CYS A 206 39.11 11.72 -1.04
C CYS A 206 38.89 10.50 -1.97
N CYS A 207 37.64 10.14 -2.22
CA CYS A 207 37.25 8.98 -3.03
C CYS A 207 36.26 9.36 -4.14
N LYS A 208 36.00 8.44 -5.07
CA LYS A 208 34.97 8.59 -6.09
C LYS A 208 34.02 7.42 -6.04
N ALA A 209 32.73 7.72 -5.93
CA ALA A 209 31.68 6.72 -5.92
C ALA A 209 31.20 6.46 -7.33
N MET A 210 31.22 5.19 -7.72
CA MET A 210 30.64 4.69 -8.95
C MET A 210 29.19 4.28 -8.69
N ASP A 211 28.35 4.35 -9.70
CA ASP A 211 26.98 3.82 -9.60
C ASP A 211 27.03 2.29 -9.51
N SER A 212 26.56 1.74 -8.38
CA SER A 212 26.48 0.29 -8.16
C SER A 212 25.40 -0.38 -9.01
N GLY A 213 24.47 0.37 -9.59
CA GLY A 213 23.38 -0.19 -10.38
C GLY A 213 22.38 -0.98 -9.55
N PHE A 214 21.55 -1.76 -10.26
CA PHE A 214 20.50 -2.59 -9.68
C PHE A 214 21.00 -4.03 -9.63
N VAL A 215 21.17 -4.57 -8.44
CA VAL A 215 21.88 -5.83 -8.23
C VAL A 215 20.93 -6.88 -7.69
N ILE A 216 20.56 -7.82 -8.54
CA ILE A 216 19.83 -9.02 -8.15
C ILE A 216 20.86 -10.00 -7.59
N SER A 217 20.51 -10.74 -6.52
CA SER A 217 21.39 -11.80 -6.00
C SER A 217 21.50 -12.97 -6.98
N GLN A 218 22.71 -13.48 -7.18
CA GLN A 218 22.96 -14.63 -8.08
C GLN A 218 22.36 -15.92 -7.52
N SER A 219 22.54 -16.17 -6.22
CA SER A 219 22.05 -17.36 -5.54
C SER A 219 20.57 -17.29 -5.17
N HIS A 220 20.04 -16.08 -4.93
CA HIS A 220 18.66 -15.87 -4.49
C HIS A 220 17.98 -14.80 -5.37
N PRO A 221 17.50 -15.14 -6.59
CA PRO A 221 16.98 -14.16 -7.54
C PRO A 221 15.74 -13.36 -7.08
N PHE A 222 15.12 -13.77 -5.96
CA PHE A 222 14.05 -13.04 -5.28
C PHE A 222 14.56 -11.92 -4.37
N LEU A 223 15.88 -11.76 -4.20
CA LEU A 223 16.53 -10.71 -3.43
C LEU A 223 17.20 -9.69 -4.36
N GLU A 224 17.13 -8.43 -3.97
CA GLU A 224 17.70 -7.32 -4.73
C GLU A 224 18.22 -6.21 -3.84
N ALA A 225 19.27 -5.55 -4.32
CA ALA A 225 19.88 -4.39 -3.73
C ALA A 225 20.20 -3.31 -4.76
N SER A 226 20.04 -2.06 -4.33
CA SER A 226 20.36 -0.88 -5.10
C SER A 226 21.09 0.07 -4.14
N PRO A 227 22.41 -0.11 -3.93
CA PRO A 227 23.22 0.85 -3.19
C PRO A 227 23.21 2.22 -3.88
N ASP A 228 23.50 3.27 -3.11
CA ASP A 228 23.57 4.65 -3.60
C ASP A 228 24.92 4.94 -4.28
N GLY A 229 25.94 4.12 -3.99
CA GLY A 229 27.22 4.11 -4.70
C GLY A 229 28.14 2.98 -4.28
N GLU A 230 29.25 2.83 -4.99
CA GLU A 230 30.33 1.88 -4.73
C GLU A 230 31.68 2.62 -4.82
N VAL A 231 32.53 2.41 -3.83
CA VAL A 231 33.89 2.95 -3.76
C VAL A 231 34.88 1.81 -3.66
N ASP A 232 36.17 2.10 -3.83
CA ASP A 232 37.21 1.11 -3.63
C ASP A 232 37.12 0.52 -2.20
N GLY A 233 36.80 -0.76 -2.10
CA GLY A 233 36.63 -1.48 -0.84
C GLY A 233 35.27 -1.37 -0.15
N GLY A 234 34.21 -0.83 -0.78
CA GLY A 234 32.90 -0.82 -0.11
C GLY A 234 31.74 -0.22 -0.89
N LEU A 235 30.53 -0.30 -0.31
CA LEU A 235 29.33 0.35 -0.84
C LEU A 235 29.06 1.66 -0.07
N VAL A 236 28.19 2.48 -0.63
CA VAL A 236 27.72 3.75 -0.05
C VAL A 236 26.20 3.68 0.05
N GLU A 237 25.68 4.03 1.22
CA GLU A 237 24.24 4.12 1.50
C GLU A 237 23.95 5.46 2.18
N ILE A 238 23.33 6.36 1.45
CA ILE A 238 23.03 7.72 1.87
C ILE A 238 21.66 7.77 2.53
N LYS A 239 21.58 8.43 3.68
CA LYS A 239 20.31 8.68 4.36
C LYS A 239 20.30 10.10 4.89
N ARG A 240 19.39 10.93 4.38
CA ARG A 240 19.14 12.26 4.97
C ARG A 240 18.41 12.09 6.31
N ILE A 241 19.06 12.47 7.41
CA ILE A 241 18.48 12.48 8.75
C ILE A 241 18.19 13.91 9.17
N PHE A 242 16.91 14.23 9.36
CA PHE A 242 16.50 15.55 9.80
C PHE A 242 16.72 15.69 11.31
N SER A 243 17.67 16.56 11.68
CA SER A 243 18.07 16.75 13.07
C SER A 243 17.01 17.47 13.91
N ASN A 244 16.10 18.23 13.31
CA ASN A 244 15.01 18.94 14.00
C ASN A 244 15.49 19.82 15.19
N GLY A 245 16.65 20.46 15.04
CA GLY A 245 17.19 21.40 16.03
C GLY A 245 18.10 20.79 17.11
N ILE A 246 18.31 19.46 17.10
CA ILE A 246 19.32 18.80 17.94
C ILE A 246 20.58 18.47 17.13
N SER A 247 21.64 18.00 17.79
CA SER A 247 22.80 17.47 17.09
C SER A 247 22.43 16.22 16.28
N LEU A 248 23.16 15.99 15.20
CA LEU A 248 22.96 14.82 14.35
C LEU A 248 23.18 13.51 15.12
N GLU A 249 24.18 13.47 15.99
CA GLU A 249 24.47 12.33 16.85
C GLU A 249 23.28 12.00 17.76
N GLU A 250 22.70 13.02 18.41
CA GLU A 250 21.52 12.87 19.25
C GLU A 250 20.29 12.47 18.39
N ALA A 251 20.19 12.96 17.16
CA ALA A 251 19.12 12.65 16.22
C ALA A 251 19.12 11.17 15.78
N VAL A 252 20.28 10.59 15.51
CA VAL A 252 20.39 9.16 15.15
C VAL A 252 20.21 8.24 16.36
N ARG A 253 20.61 8.70 17.54
CA ARG A 253 20.51 7.94 18.79
C ARG A 253 19.08 7.91 19.33
N SER A 254 18.40 9.06 19.38
CA SER A 254 16.98 9.17 19.77
C SER A 254 16.04 8.37 18.88
N ARG A 255 16.41 8.17 17.61
CA ARG A 255 15.67 7.32 16.66
C ARG A 255 16.12 5.85 16.66
N CYS A 256 17.02 5.47 17.55
CA CYS A 256 17.61 4.13 17.65
C CYS A 256 18.23 3.63 16.34
N ILE A 257 18.67 4.54 15.47
CA ILE A 257 19.37 4.23 14.22
C ILE A 257 20.78 3.75 14.55
N CYS A 258 21.46 4.48 15.43
CA CYS A 258 22.78 4.16 15.93
C CYS A 258 22.76 3.95 17.44
N LYS A 259 23.77 3.23 17.95
CA LYS A 259 24.03 3.00 19.37
C LYS A 259 25.53 3.13 19.64
N TYR A 260 25.89 3.42 20.88
CA TYR A 260 27.28 3.41 21.32
C TYR A 260 27.78 1.98 21.55
N CYS A 261 29.03 1.73 21.15
CA CYS A 261 29.86 0.60 21.56
C CYS A 261 31.23 1.11 22.06
N SER A 262 32.11 0.19 22.45
CA SER A 262 33.51 0.48 22.83
C SER A 262 34.24 1.35 21.82
N ASP A 263 33.98 1.11 20.53
CA ASP A 263 34.68 1.74 19.41
C ASP A 263 33.95 2.98 18.84
N GLY A 264 32.95 3.49 19.56
CA GLY A 264 32.19 4.68 19.18
C GLY A 264 30.76 4.39 18.71
N LEU A 265 30.25 5.22 17.79
CA LEU A 265 28.86 5.16 17.34
C LEU A 265 28.72 4.19 16.16
N VAL A 266 27.89 3.15 16.32
CA VAL A 266 27.65 2.12 15.28
C VAL A 266 26.17 1.99 14.97
N ILE A 267 25.83 1.45 13.79
CA ILE A 267 24.42 1.14 13.47
C ILE A 267 23.89 0.17 14.52
N ASN A 268 22.66 0.40 14.97
CA ASN A 268 21.94 -0.56 15.76
C ASN A 268 21.56 -1.81 14.93
N PRO A 269 22.01 -3.04 15.29
CA PRO A 269 21.65 -4.27 14.58
C PRO A 269 20.14 -4.56 14.55
N SER A 270 19.38 -3.96 15.47
CA SER A 270 17.92 -4.03 15.50
C SER A 270 17.26 -3.01 14.57
N HIS A 271 17.98 -2.05 13.98
CA HIS A 271 17.42 -1.03 13.11
C HIS A 271 17.31 -1.50 11.65
N LYS A 272 16.32 -1.00 10.89
CA LYS A 272 16.07 -1.43 9.51
C LYS A 272 17.26 -1.19 8.56
N PHE A 273 18.03 -0.13 8.79
CA PHE A 273 19.20 0.20 7.97
C PHE A 273 20.33 -0.84 8.09
N PHE A 274 20.44 -1.52 9.23
CA PHE A 274 21.39 -2.62 9.37
C PHE A 274 21.07 -3.74 8.37
N TYR A 275 19.82 -4.22 8.34
CA TYR A 275 19.38 -5.26 7.41
C TYR A 275 19.48 -4.83 5.95
N GLN A 276 19.27 -3.55 5.66
CA GLN A 276 19.44 -3.00 4.32
C GLN A 276 20.88 -3.14 3.84
N VAL A 277 21.84 -2.69 4.67
CA VAL A 277 23.27 -2.83 4.38
C VAL A 277 23.70 -4.30 4.26
N GLN A 278 23.21 -5.17 5.15
CA GLN A 278 23.50 -6.61 5.08
C GLN A 278 23.01 -7.23 3.76
N LEU A 279 21.81 -6.89 3.30
CA LEU A 279 21.30 -7.40 2.03
C LEU A 279 22.07 -6.81 0.84
N GLN A 280 22.49 -5.54 0.91
CA GLN A 280 23.32 -4.93 -0.11
C GLN A 280 24.64 -5.68 -0.30
N MET A 281 25.39 -5.90 0.79
CA MET A 281 26.62 -6.71 0.75
C MET A 281 26.38 -8.12 0.21
N PHE A 282 25.29 -8.76 0.65
CA PHE A 282 24.95 -10.11 0.18
C PHE A 282 24.67 -10.16 -1.33
N CYS A 283 23.94 -9.18 -1.86
CA CYS A 283 23.60 -9.13 -3.28
C CYS A 283 24.80 -8.78 -4.16
N THR A 284 25.68 -7.88 -3.70
CA THR A 284 26.83 -7.41 -4.49
C THR A 284 28.06 -8.30 -4.36
N GLY A 285 28.15 -9.10 -3.30
CA GLY A 285 29.38 -9.85 -2.98
C GLY A 285 30.51 -8.95 -2.46
N VAL A 286 30.22 -7.68 -2.16
CA VAL A 286 31.20 -6.72 -1.61
C VAL A 286 31.13 -6.77 -0.09
N PHE A 287 32.29 -6.96 0.55
CA PHE A 287 32.42 -6.83 2.00
C PHE A 287 32.52 -5.35 2.36
N MET A 288 31.66 -4.84 3.25
CA MET A 288 31.87 -3.50 3.84
C MET A 288 32.64 -3.63 5.15
N ASP A 289 33.85 -3.08 5.20
CA ASP A 289 34.51 -2.83 6.48
C ASP A 289 33.88 -1.64 7.22
N ARG A 290 33.24 -0.71 6.50
CA ARG A 290 32.52 0.45 7.08
C ARG A 290 31.31 0.84 6.23
N PRO A 291 30.07 0.61 6.69
CA PRO A 291 28.91 1.24 6.07
C PRO A 291 28.95 2.75 6.33
N CYS A 292 29.16 3.54 5.27
CA CYS A 292 29.17 4.98 5.40
C CYS A 292 27.76 5.55 5.28
N PHE A 293 27.17 5.86 6.44
CA PHE A 293 26.02 6.77 6.52
C PHE A 293 26.54 8.17 6.55
N ILE A 294 26.15 8.96 5.57
CA ILE A 294 26.49 10.36 5.53
C ILE A 294 25.19 11.09 5.68
N THR A 295 25.16 11.81 6.77
CA THR A 295 24.06 12.64 7.18
C THR A 295 24.61 14.05 7.20
N SER A 296 24.07 14.92 6.35
CA SER A 296 24.20 16.38 6.46
C SER A 296 23.25 16.89 7.53
#